data_AF-A0A523PUQ7-F1
#
_entry.id   AF-A0A523PUQ7-F1
#
_cell.length_a   1.000
_cell.length_b   1.000
_cell.length_c   1.000
_cell.angle_alpha   90.00
_cell.angle_beta   90.00
_cell.angle_gamma   90.00
#
_symmetry.space_group_name_H-M   'P 1'
#
loop_
_entity.id
_entity.type
_entity.pdbx_description
1 polymer ?
#
loop_
_entity_poly.entity_id
_entity_poly.type
_entity_poly.pdbx_seq_one_letter_code
_entity_poly.pdbx_strand_id
1 'polypeptide(L)'
;MCRSWLPIAAIDAVVGEAPMRAVAMDANYRMDAGALAQAVRADREAGLRPFLLVGTAGTTDTGAVDLLDALADVAAAEALWYHVDAAYGGAFLLLDSMRSRMFGIERADSVVIDPHKGLFLPYG
;
A
#
# COMPACT_ATOMS: atom_id res chain seq x y z
N MET A 1 -3.45 21.04 21.07
CA MET A 1 -3.43 19.84 21.93
C MET A 1 -3.32 18.62 21.03
N CYS A 2 -2.19 17.91 21.16
CA CYS A 2 -1.76 16.65 20.56
C CYS A 2 -2.49 16.14 19.28
N ARG A 3 -1.90 16.37 18.10
CA ARG A 3 -2.21 15.60 16.88
C ARG A 3 -1.39 14.30 16.94
N SER A 4 -1.96 13.28 17.55
CA SER A 4 -1.35 11.96 17.70
C SER A 4 -1.41 11.19 16.39
N TRP A 5 -0.23 10.88 15.85
CA TRP A 5 0.15 9.68 15.11
C TRP A 5 -0.99 8.71 14.75
N LEU A 6 -1.35 8.68 13.47
CA LEU A 6 -2.20 7.67 12.86
C LEU A 6 -1.30 6.63 12.16
N PRO A 7 -1.65 5.33 12.20
CA PRO A 7 -0.92 4.31 11.44
C PRO A 7 -1.09 4.57 9.94
N ILE A 8 0.02 4.51 9.22
CA ILE A 8 0.11 4.79 7.79
C ILE A 8 -0.64 3.72 7.01
N ALA A 9 -1.79 4.10 6.46
CA ALA A 9 -2.33 3.61 5.20
C ALA A 9 -2.71 4.85 4.40
N ALA A 10 -1.75 5.40 3.65
CA ALA A 10 -1.91 6.64 2.91
C ALA A 10 -1.80 6.37 1.41
N ILE A 11 -2.90 6.62 0.69
CA ILE A 11 -2.89 6.85 -0.75
C ILE A 11 -2.29 8.23 -0.99
N ASP A 12 -1.03 8.31 -1.42
CA ASP A 12 -0.37 9.59 -1.69
C ASP A 12 -0.90 10.21 -3.01
N ALA A 13 -1.19 11.51 -2.97
CA ALA A 13 -2.10 12.18 -3.90
C ALA A 13 -1.38 12.88 -5.06
N VAL A 14 -1.90 12.71 -6.29
CA VAL A 14 -1.77 13.70 -7.36
C VAL A 14 -3.17 13.93 -7.93
N VAL A 15 -3.93 14.88 -7.34
CA VAL A 15 -5.09 15.67 -7.85
C VAL A 15 -5.98 16.06 -6.65
N GLY A 16 -5.79 17.26 -6.10
CA GLY A 16 -6.64 17.84 -5.03
C GLY A 16 -6.71 17.04 -3.72
N GLU A 17 -7.43 17.56 -2.71
CA GLU A 17 -7.77 16.81 -1.50
C GLU A 17 -8.81 15.72 -1.85
N ALA A 18 -8.40 14.70 -2.61
CA ALA A 18 -9.22 13.51 -2.80
C ALA A 18 -9.42 12.87 -1.41
N PRO A 19 -10.67 12.56 -1.00
CA PRO A 19 -10.94 11.98 0.29
C PRO A 19 -10.24 10.61 0.41
N MET A 20 -9.39 10.48 1.42
CA MET A 20 -8.66 9.24 1.70
C MET A 20 -9.47 8.36 2.64
N ARG A 21 -9.49 7.05 2.36
CA ARG A 21 -10.11 6.06 3.22
C ARG A 21 -9.05 5.25 3.94
N ALA A 22 -9.04 5.32 5.27
CA ALA A 22 -8.27 4.40 6.09
C ALA A 22 -8.94 3.02 6.10
N VAL A 23 -8.14 1.97 5.88
CA VAL A 23 -8.57 0.57 5.91
C VAL A 23 -8.05 -0.09 7.18
N ALA A 24 -8.82 -1.02 7.74
CA ALA A 24 -8.40 -1.77 8.91
C ALA A 24 -7.14 -2.61 8.62
N MET A 25 -6.33 -2.84 9.65
CA MET A 25 -5.16 -3.71 9.57
C MET A 25 -5.37 -4.99 10.38
N ASP A 26 -4.63 -6.04 10.00
CA ASP A 26 -4.52 -7.27 10.77
C ASP A 26 -3.58 -7.13 11.99
N ALA A 27 -3.43 -8.20 12.76
CA ALA A 27 -2.54 -8.24 13.93
C ALA A 27 -1.04 -8.10 13.60
N ASN A 28 -0.67 -8.18 12.32
CA ASN A 28 0.70 -8.03 11.82
C ASN A 28 0.93 -6.65 11.18
N TYR A 29 0.02 -5.69 11.39
CA TYR A 29 0.08 -4.35 10.81
C TYR A 29 0.02 -4.33 9.29
N ARG A 30 -0.68 -5.29 8.67
CA ARG A 30 -0.93 -5.35 7.23
C ARG A 30 -2.35 -4.94 6.93
N MET A 31 -2.58 -4.27 5.81
CA MET A 31 -3.92 -3.94 5.32
C MET A 31 -4.77 -5.21 5.16
N ASP A 32 -5.99 -5.18 5.70
CA ASP A 32 -6.95 -6.27 5.54
C ASP A 32 -7.68 -6.15 4.19
N ALA A 33 -7.46 -7.12 3.30
CA ALA A 33 -8.05 -7.13 1.96
C ALA A 33 -9.58 -7.25 1.98
N GLY A 34 -10.15 -7.93 2.98
CA GLY A 34 -11.60 -8.04 3.14
C GLY A 34 -12.24 -6.71 3.53
N ALA A 35 -11.62 -5.99 4.46
CA ALA A 35 -12.02 -4.66 4.88
C ALA A 35 -11.87 -3.65 3.74
N LEU A 36 -10.80 -3.76 2.93
CA LEU A 36 -10.63 -2.96 1.72
C LEU A 36 -11.79 -3.17 0.74
N ALA A 37 -12.12 -4.42 0.41
CA ALA A 37 -13.20 -4.72 -0.52
C ALA A 37 -14.55 -4.18 -0.02
N GLN A 38 -14.83 -4.30 1.28
CA GLN A 38 -16.05 -3.74 1.89
C GLN A 38 -16.07 -2.20 1.80
N ALA A 39 -14.94 -1.56 2.09
CA ALA A 39 -14.77 -0.12 2.00
C ALA A 39 -15.03 0.42 0.58
N VAL A 40 -14.45 -0.22 -0.44
CA VAL A 40 -14.64 0.17 -1.84
C VAL A 40 -16.11 0.05 -2.27
N ARG A 41 -16.79 -1.03 -1.87
CA ARG A 41 -18.23 -1.22 -2.15
C ARG A 41 -19.07 -0.15 -1.48
N ALA A 42 -18.84 0.13 -0.20
CA ALA A 42 -19.56 1.17 0.52
C ALA A 42 -19.37 2.56 -0.11
N ASP A 43 -18.15 2.88 -0.56
CA ASP A 43 -17.89 4.14 -1.27
C ASP A 43 -18.64 4.21 -2.60
N ARG A 44 -18.66 3.13 -3.38
CA ARG A 44 -19.43 3.05 -4.63
C ARG A 44 -20.94 3.21 -4.38
N GLU A 45 -21.48 2.57 -3.34
CA GLU A 45 -22.89 2.70 -2.93
C GLU A 45 -23.23 4.13 -2.50
N ALA A 46 -22.28 4.84 -1.90
CA ALA A 46 -22.40 6.26 -1.55
C ALA A 46 -22.22 7.21 -2.76
N GLY A 47 -22.05 6.69 -3.98
CA GLY A 47 -21.87 7.46 -5.21
C GLY A 47 -20.45 8.00 -5.42
N LEU A 48 -19.48 7.58 -4.60
CA LEU A 48 -18.07 7.90 -4.80
C LEU A 48 -17.44 7.00 -5.87
N ARG A 49 -16.27 7.41 -6.37
CA ARG A 49 -15.53 6.68 -7.39
C ARG A 49 -14.11 6.40 -6.91
N PRO A 50 -13.90 5.35 -6.09
CA PRO A 50 -12.56 4.86 -5.78
C PRO A 50 -11.81 4.54 -7.07
N PHE A 51 -10.56 4.95 -7.16
CA PHE A 51 -9.76 4.79 -8.38
C PHE A 51 -8.33 4.33 -8.12
N LEU A 52 -7.86 4.38 -6.87
CA LEU A 52 -6.47 4.09 -6.51
C LEU A 52 -6.46 3.26 -5.22
N LEU A 53 -5.71 2.17 -5.26
CA LEU A 53 -5.29 1.38 -4.11
C LEU A 53 -3.78 1.54 -3.95
N VAL A 54 -3.34 1.85 -2.73
CA VAL A 54 -1.92 1.84 -2.37
C VAL A 54 -1.67 0.74 -1.35
N GLY A 55 -0.96 -0.31 -1.76
CA GLY A 55 -0.42 -1.32 -0.85
C GLY A 55 1.00 -0.95 -0.41
N THR A 56 1.42 -1.38 0.77
CA THR A 56 2.76 -1.06 1.31
C THR A 56 3.63 -2.32 1.40
N ALA A 57 4.81 -2.25 0.79
CA ALA A 57 5.85 -3.26 0.82
C ALA A 57 7.01 -2.79 1.71
N GLY A 58 6.77 -2.78 3.02
CA GLY A 58 7.71 -2.33 4.04
C GLY A 58 7.29 -0.99 4.66
N THR A 59 6.43 -1.05 5.67
CA THR A 59 6.04 0.14 6.47
C THR A 59 7.23 0.70 7.25
N THR A 60 7.22 2.00 7.51
CA THR A 60 8.35 2.70 8.17
C THR A 60 8.62 2.19 9.59
N ASP A 61 7.57 2.00 10.40
CA ASP A 61 7.73 1.71 11.83
C ASP A 61 7.98 0.22 12.11
N THR A 62 7.33 -0.68 11.38
CA THR A 62 7.34 -2.12 11.66
C THR A 62 8.00 -2.95 10.56
N GLY A 63 8.28 -2.36 9.39
CA GLY A 63 8.75 -3.10 8.22
C GLY A 63 7.71 -4.08 7.67
N ALA A 64 6.43 -3.92 8.03
CA ALA A 64 5.37 -4.80 7.59
C ALA A 64 5.19 -4.73 6.07
N VAL A 65 4.97 -5.88 5.46
CA VAL A 65 4.65 -6.02 4.03
C VAL A 65 3.22 -6.51 3.96
N ASP A 66 2.37 -5.77 3.26
CA ASP A 66 0.99 -6.15 3.01
C ASP A 66 0.91 -7.48 2.24
N LEU A 67 -0.27 -8.11 2.26
CA LEU A 67 -0.54 -9.26 1.42
C LEU A 67 -0.79 -8.79 -0.02
N LEU A 68 0.28 -8.40 -0.72
CA LEU A 68 0.23 -7.70 -2.01
C LEU A 68 -0.59 -8.45 -3.07
N ASP A 69 -0.45 -9.77 -3.15
CA ASP A 69 -1.24 -10.61 -4.06
C ASP A 69 -2.75 -10.53 -3.79
N ALA A 70 -3.15 -10.55 -2.51
CA ALA A 70 -4.56 -10.41 -2.12
C ALA A 70 -5.10 -9.00 -2.37
N LEU A 71 -4.28 -7.96 -2.19
CA LEU A 71 -4.64 -6.59 -2.54
C LEU A 71 -4.80 -6.42 -4.06
N ALA A 72 -3.93 -7.06 -4.84
CA ALA A 72 -4.01 -7.07 -6.30
C ALA A 72 -5.30 -7.72 -6.80
N ASP A 73 -5.78 -8.78 -6.13
CA ASP A 73 -7.09 -9.38 -6.44
C ASP A 73 -8.24 -8.38 -6.26
N VAL A 74 -8.22 -7.62 -5.16
CA VAL A 74 -9.23 -6.58 -4.90
C VAL A 74 -9.14 -5.46 -5.93
N ALA A 75 -7.93 -4.97 -6.23
CA ALA A 75 -7.74 -3.92 -7.23
C ALA A 75 -8.25 -4.34 -8.62
N ALA A 76 -7.94 -5.56 -9.06
CA ALA A 76 -8.40 -6.08 -10.34
C ALA A 76 -9.94 -6.25 -10.36
N ALA A 77 -10.52 -6.83 -9.31
CA ALA A 77 -11.96 -7.04 -9.21
C ALA A 77 -12.76 -5.73 -9.19
N GLU A 78 -12.21 -4.70 -8.53
CA GLU A 78 -12.86 -3.40 -8.34
C GLU A 78 -12.38 -2.34 -9.35
N ALA A 79 -11.58 -2.73 -10.35
CA ALA A 79 -11.00 -1.87 -11.39
C ALA A 79 -10.32 -0.60 -10.84
N LEU A 80 -9.45 -0.78 -9.84
CA LEU A 80 -8.64 0.26 -9.23
C LEU A 80 -7.23 0.24 -9.82
N TRP A 81 -6.60 1.41 -9.96
CA TRP A 81 -5.16 1.48 -10.15
C TRP A 81 -4.46 0.92 -8.92
N TYR A 82 -3.55 -0.03 -9.10
CA TYR A 82 -2.81 -0.64 -8.01
C TYR A 82 -1.38 -0.12 -7.94
N HIS A 83 -1.10 0.73 -6.95
CA HIS A 83 0.24 1.20 -6.64
C HIS A 83 0.81 0.47 -5.43
N VAL A 84 2.10 0.14 -5.46
CA VAL A 84 2.83 -0.39 -4.30
C VAL A 84 3.89 0.60 -3.84
N ASP A 85 3.75 1.06 -2.60
CA ASP A 85 4.81 1.76 -1.89
C ASP A 85 5.84 0.76 -1.38
N ALA A 86 6.93 0.61 -2.14
CA ALA A 86 8.11 -0.16 -1.75
C ALA A 86 9.31 0.76 -1.47
N ALA A 87 9.07 2.02 -1.06
CA ALA A 87 10.12 2.99 -0.84
C ALA A 87 11.19 2.46 0.13
N TYR A 88 10.75 1.90 1.26
CA TYR A 88 11.64 1.28 2.24
C TYR A 88 12.00 -0.16 1.87
N GLY A 89 11.01 -1.03 1.61
CA GLY A 89 11.25 -2.45 1.48
C GLY A 89 11.73 -2.92 0.10
N GLY A 90 11.59 -2.12 -0.96
CA GLY A 90 11.84 -2.55 -2.34
C GLY A 90 13.27 -3.04 -2.58
N ALA A 91 14.25 -2.48 -1.87
CA ALA A 91 15.65 -2.95 -1.92
C ALA A 91 15.80 -4.42 -1.49
N PHE A 92 14.93 -4.93 -0.61
CA PHE A 92 14.99 -6.31 -0.14
C PHE A 92 14.60 -7.34 -1.20
N LEU A 93 14.01 -6.94 -2.34
CA LEU A 93 13.83 -7.82 -3.49
C LEU A 93 15.15 -8.37 -4.05
N LEU A 94 16.28 -7.69 -3.79
CA LEU A 94 17.61 -8.18 -4.17
C LEU A 94 18.04 -9.40 -3.35
N LEU A 95 17.41 -9.64 -2.20
CA LEU A 95 17.68 -10.79 -1.34
C LEU A 95 16.72 -11.93 -1.69
N ASP A 96 17.27 -13.07 -2.14
CA ASP A 96 16.46 -14.23 -2.52
C ASP A 96 15.55 -14.73 -1.37
N SER A 97 16.01 -14.59 -0.13
CA SER A 97 15.25 -14.97 1.07
C SER A 97 14.02 -14.08 1.33
N MET A 98 13.97 -12.87 0.77
CA MET A 98 12.89 -11.90 0.99
C MET A 98 11.93 -11.79 -0.19
N ARG A 99 12.28 -12.30 -1.38
CA ARG A 99 11.41 -12.21 -2.58
C ARG A 99 9.99 -12.74 -2.33
N SER A 100 9.86 -13.86 -1.62
CA SER A 100 8.55 -14.46 -1.32
C SER A 100 7.66 -13.58 -0.42
N ARG A 101 8.24 -12.67 0.36
CA ARG A 101 7.49 -11.71 1.18
C ARG A 101 6.82 -10.63 0.34
N MET A 102 7.35 -10.35 -0.86
CA MET A 102 6.82 -9.36 -1.79
C MET A 102 6.06 -9.99 -2.96
N PHE A 103 5.66 -11.25 -2.83
CA PHE A 103 4.85 -11.92 -3.84
C PHE A 103 3.57 -11.13 -4.15
N GLY A 104 3.33 -10.86 -5.43
CA GLY A 104 2.23 -10.02 -5.91
C GLY A 104 2.64 -8.59 -6.26
N ILE A 105 3.86 -8.14 -5.92
CA ILE A 105 4.33 -6.80 -6.30
C ILE A 105 4.41 -6.62 -7.82
N GLU A 106 4.68 -7.71 -8.56
CA GLU A 106 4.70 -7.74 -10.02
C GLU A 106 3.34 -7.50 -10.67
N ARG A 107 2.26 -7.57 -9.88
CA ARG A 107 0.89 -7.27 -10.32
C ARG A 107 0.52 -5.79 -10.17
N ALA A 108 1.40 -4.98 -9.58
CA ALA A 108 1.17 -3.54 -9.42
C ALA A 108 1.31 -2.80 -10.75
N ASP A 109 0.44 -1.82 -10.98
CA ASP A 109 0.51 -0.91 -12.13
C ASP A 109 1.67 0.09 -11.98
N SER A 110 2.04 0.43 -10.74
CA SER A 110 3.21 1.24 -10.44
C SER A 110 3.83 0.87 -9.09
N VAL A 111 5.14 1.06 -8.98
CA VAL A 111 5.91 0.81 -7.76
C VAL A 111 6.85 1.99 -7.51
N VAL A 112 6.96 2.42 -6.27
CA VAL A 112 8.01 3.36 -5.83
C VAL A 112 9.06 2.63 -5.02
N ILE A 113 10.34 3.00 -5.20
CA ILE A 113 11.48 2.50 -4.43
C ILE A 113 12.38 3.69 -4.14
N ASP A 114 12.89 3.81 -2.92
CA ASP A 114 13.84 4.86 -2.52
C ASP A 114 15.22 4.25 -2.29
N PRO A 115 16.16 4.38 -3.25
CA PRO A 115 17.51 3.85 -3.09
C PRO A 115 18.26 4.42 -1.87
N HIS A 116 17.92 5.63 -1.44
CA HIS A 116 18.57 6.25 -0.27
C HIS A 116 18.17 5.60 1.07
N LYS A 117 17.16 4.71 1.08
CA LYS A 117 16.77 3.92 2.25
C LYS A 117 17.55 2.61 2.28
N GLY A 118 17.05 1.59 1.57
CA GLY A 118 17.59 0.22 1.66
C GLY A 118 18.89 -0.03 0.88
N LEU A 119 19.31 0.89 0.00
CA LEU A 119 20.55 0.76 -0.78
C LEU A 119 21.65 1.74 -0.35
N PHE A 120 21.42 2.52 0.73
CA PHE A 120 22.39 3.44 1.30
C PHE A 120 22.97 4.47 0.31
N LEU A 121 22.20 4.85 -0.73
CA LEU A 121 22.56 5.97 -1.60
C LEU A 121 22.36 7.31 -0.87
N PRO A 122 23.09 8.37 -1.24
CA PRO A 122 22.82 9.71 -0.72
C PRO A 122 21.40 10.18 -1.08
N TYR A 123 20.82 11.05 -0.25
CA TYR A 123 19.54 11.70 -0.55
C TYR A 123 19.62 12.48 -1.88
N GLY A 124 18.55 12.40 -2.67
CA GLY A 124 18.37 13.10 -3.94
C GLY A 124 17.02 13.77 -4.04
#